data_AF-A0A679FQJ0-F1
#
_entry.id   AF-A0A679FQJ0-F1
#
_cell.length_a   1.000
_cell.length_b   1.000
_cell.length_c   1.000
_cell.angle_alpha   90.00
_cell.angle_beta   90.00
_cell.angle_gamma   90.00
#
_symmetry.space_group_name_H-M   'P 1'
#
loop_
_entity.id
_entity.type
_entity.pdbx_description
1 polymer ?
#
loop_
_entity_poly.entity_id
_entity_poly.type
_entity_poly.pdbx_seq_one_letter_code
_entity_poly.pdbx_strand_id
1 'polypeptide(L)'
;MAKWYEELVQLIEEKQDEQARMILKRLEDLQKMVETEEGESWREEFFDAAKKIEEEIRELETDPKIKRGLNRKLRRISSRVNLTASNRLGELLRALREEKGYTLRQLEEMTNVTASYLYRIETGNRKAPSINVVHRLAEALEVDPSLLLEAANEGVRPAQTTHSLEHLLYASSYTVKGKPVDVETKKQLVRLMKKIHEAPKEGEDMKFAAEILACVTAYRNSLWSKNKEQES
;
A
#
# COMPACT_ATOMS: atom_id res chain seq x y z
N MET A 1 -9.06 13.54 -31.85
CA MET A 1 -9.39 13.50 -30.41
C MET A 1 -10.40 12.39 -30.17
N ALA A 2 -10.59 11.90 -28.94
CA ALA A 2 -11.56 10.85 -28.69
C ALA A 2 -12.99 11.44 -28.66
N LYS A 3 -13.94 10.87 -29.40
CA LYS A 3 -15.32 11.38 -29.57
C LYS A 3 -16.01 11.84 -28.27
N TRP A 4 -15.86 11.08 -27.19
CA TRP A 4 -16.45 11.43 -25.88
C TRP A 4 -15.93 12.74 -25.28
N TYR A 5 -14.72 13.17 -25.66
CA TYR A 5 -14.11 14.41 -25.19
C TYR A 5 -14.73 15.61 -25.89
N GLU A 6 -14.92 15.52 -27.20
CA GLU A 6 -15.60 16.53 -28.00
C GLU A 6 -17.04 16.74 -27.50
N GLU A 7 -17.75 15.64 -27.23
CA GLU A 7 -19.09 15.67 -26.62
C GLU A 7 -19.10 16.33 -25.23
N LEU A 8 -18.06 16.15 -24.42
CA LEU A 8 -17.93 16.80 -23.10
C LEU A 8 -17.71 18.31 -23.25
N VAL A 9 -16.80 18.73 -24.13
CA VAL A 9 -16.49 20.14 -24.37
C VAL A 9 -17.74 20.87 -24.87
N GLN A 10 -18.39 20.31 -25.89
CA GLN A 10 -19.62 20.87 -26.43
C GLN A 10 -20.71 21.01 -25.37
N LEU A 11 -20.89 19.99 -24.51
CA LEU A 11 -21.90 20.03 -23.46
C LEU A 11 -21.59 21.09 -22.39
N ILE A 12 -20.32 21.29 -22.03
CA ILE A 12 -19.91 22.36 -21.10
C ILE A 12 -20.21 23.73 -21.69
N GLU A 13 -19.93 23.93 -22.98
CA GLU A 13 -20.21 25.18 -23.70
C GLU A 13 -21.72 25.45 -23.82
N GLU A 14 -22.51 24.45 -24.20
CA GLU A 14 -23.97 24.54 -24.29
C GLU A 14 -24.62 24.89 -22.95
N LYS A 15 -24.07 24.38 -21.85
CA LYS A 15 -24.56 24.64 -20.49
C LYS A 15 -23.99 25.91 -19.86
N GLN A 16 -23.03 26.57 -20.50
CA GLN A 16 -22.31 27.74 -19.99
C GLN A 16 -21.74 27.50 -18.57
N ASP A 17 -21.27 26.27 -18.31
CA ASP A 17 -20.77 25.87 -16.99
C ASP A 17 -19.31 26.27 -16.83
N GLU A 18 -19.08 27.47 -16.29
CA GLU A 18 -17.75 28.04 -16.13
C GLU A 18 -16.91 27.26 -15.11
N GLN A 19 -17.52 26.68 -14.07
CA GLN A 19 -16.82 25.86 -13.09
C GLN A 19 -16.30 24.57 -13.72
N ALA A 20 -17.13 23.88 -14.51
CA ALA A 20 -16.72 22.71 -15.27
C ALA A 20 -15.62 23.04 -16.29
N ARG A 21 -15.70 24.21 -16.93
CA ARG A 21 -14.68 24.69 -17.86
C ARG A 21 -13.33 24.92 -17.18
N MET A 22 -13.32 25.53 -16.00
CA MET A 22 -12.10 25.74 -15.20
C MET A 22 -11.48 24.40 -14.76
N ILE A 23 -12.30 23.46 -14.30
CA ILE A 23 -11.84 22.10 -13.96
C ILE A 23 -11.25 21.40 -15.19
N LEU A 24 -11.90 21.52 -16.35
CA LEU A 24 -11.43 20.92 -17.59
C LEU A 24 -10.04 21.44 -18.00
N LYS A 25 -9.82 22.76 -17.88
CA LYS A 25 -8.52 23.39 -18.13
C LYS A 25 -7.43 22.85 -17.20
N ARG A 26 -7.72 22.75 -15.89
CA ARG A 26 -6.78 22.18 -14.92
C ARG A 26 -6.47 20.71 -15.19
N LEU A 27 -7.43 19.94 -15.71
CA LEU A 27 -7.18 18.58 -16.19
C LEU A 27 -6.25 18.55 -17.41
N GLU A 28 -6.31 19.54 -18.29
CA GLU A 28 -5.34 19.67 -19.41
C GLU A 28 -3.94 20.02 -18.90
N ASP A 29 -3.84 20.89 -17.89
CA ASP A 29 -2.55 21.22 -17.27
C ASP A 29 -1.95 20.01 -16.55
N LEU A 30 -2.76 19.24 -15.82
CA LEU A 30 -2.34 17.95 -15.28
C LEU A 30 -1.86 17.00 -16.37
N GLN A 31 -2.54 16.93 -17.51
CA GLN A 31 -2.12 16.06 -18.61
C GLN A 31 -0.74 16.47 -19.15
N LYS A 32 -0.48 17.78 -19.30
CA LYS A 32 0.83 18.29 -19.75
C LYS A 32 1.93 17.94 -18.76
N MET A 33 1.68 18.08 -17.46
CA MET A 33 2.64 17.72 -16.40
C MET A 33 3.08 16.25 -16.51
N VAL A 34 2.17 15.34 -16.87
CA VAL A 34 2.48 13.92 -17.12
C VAL A 34 3.27 13.69 -18.40
N GLU A 35 3.14 14.59 -19.38
CA GLU A 35 3.85 14.49 -20.66
C GLU A 35 5.26 15.05 -20.58
N THR A 36 5.51 16.03 -19.70
CA THR A 36 6.83 16.65 -19.54
C THR A 36 7.67 16.00 -18.43
N GLU A 37 7.04 15.42 -17.40
CA GLU A 37 7.71 14.81 -16.23
C GLU A 37 8.79 15.72 -15.59
N GLU A 38 8.57 17.04 -15.62
CA GLU A 38 9.56 18.03 -15.19
C GLU A 38 9.58 18.24 -13.67
N GLY A 39 10.74 17.98 -13.04
CA GLY A 39 11.04 18.33 -11.64
C GLY A 39 11.08 17.13 -10.68
N GLU A 40 11.91 17.17 -9.63
CA GLU A 40 12.09 16.01 -8.72
C GLU A 40 10.81 15.62 -7.95
N SER A 41 9.86 16.55 -7.77
CA SER A 41 8.60 16.33 -7.04
C SER A 41 7.34 16.40 -7.92
N TRP A 42 7.47 16.33 -9.26
CA TRP A 42 6.33 16.45 -10.19
C TRP A 42 5.19 15.48 -9.89
N ARG A 43 5.52 14.33 -9.28
CA ARG A 43 4.56 13.28 -8.89
C ARG A 43 3.74 13.66 -7.66
N GLU A 44 4.36 14.23 -6.63
CA GLU A 44 3.65 14.68 -5.42
C GLU A 44 2.72 15.84 -5.79
N GLU A 45 3.22 16.79 -6.59
CA GLU A 45 2.45 17.90 -7.13
C GLU A 45 1.26 17.41 -7.98
N PHE A 46 1.48 16.39 -8.83
CA PHE A 46 0.43 15.76 -9.61
C PHE A 46 -0.67 15.18 -8.71
N PHE A 47 -0.31 14.38 -7.68
CA PHE A 47 -1.29 13.72 -6.82
C PHE A 47 -2.10 14.73 -5.99
N ASP A 48 -1.45 15.78 -5.49
CA ASP A 48 -2.12 16.85 -4.74
C ASP A 48 -3.10 17.63 -5.63
N ALA A 49 -2.69 17.98 -6.85
CA ALA A 49 -3.55 18.66 -7.81
C ALA A 49 -4.71 17.76 -8.27
N ALA A 50 -4.47 16.47 -8.51
CA ALA A 50 -5.50 15.50 -8.88
C ALA A 50 -6.54 15.31 -7.77
N LYS A 51 -6.11 15.23 -6.51
CA LYS A 51 -7.00 15.11 -5.34
C LYS A 51 -7.90 16.34 -5.20
N LYS A 52 -7.34 17.54 -5.32
CA LYS A 52 -8.11 18.79 -5.29
C LYS A 52 -9.18 18.83 -6.40
N ILE A 53 -8.80 18.44 -7.62
CA ILE A 53 -9.75 18.37 -8.73
C ILE A 53 -10.85 17.31 -8.49
N GLU A 54 -10.52 16.17 -7.88
CA GLU A 54 -11.52 15.15 -7.53
C GLU A 54 -12.56 15.68 -6.54
N GLU A 55 -12.12 16.39 -5.50
CA GLU A 55 -12.98 17.03 -4.50
C GLU A 55 -13.89 18.09 -5.17
N GLU A 56 -13.34 18.94 -6.03
CA GLU A 56 -14.12 19.93 -6.79
C GLU A 56 -15.16 19.28 -7.70
N ILE A 57 -14.81 18.21 -8.43
CA ILE A 57 -15.78 17.48 -9.26
C ILE A 57 -16.90 16.88 -8.38
N ARG A 58 -16.56 16.41 -7.17
CA ARG A 58 -17.52 15.83 -6.23
C ARG A 58 -18.54 16.87 -5.73
N GLU A 59 -18.10 18.07 -5.46
CA GLU A 59 -18.94 19.18 -4.97
C GLU A 59 -19.64 19.93 -6.10
N LEU A 60 -19.18 19.79 -7.35
CA LEU A 60 -19.77 20.44 -8.51
C LEU A 60 -21.25 20.06 -8.72
N GLU A 61 -22.11 21.07 -8.67
CA GLU A 61 -23.53 21.02 -9.00
C GLU A 61 -23.73 21.30 -10.51
N THR A 62 -23.73 20.24 -11.32
CA THR A 62 -23.79 20.34 -12.79
C THR A 62 -24.58 19.18 -13.41
N ASP A 63 -24.70 19.17 -14.74
CA ASP A 63 -25.22 18.05 -15.50
C ASP A 63 -24.43 16.75 -15.17
N PRO A 64 -25.10 15.64 -14.80
CA PRO A 64 -24.44 14.38 -14.51
C PRO A 64 -23.51 13.87 -15.63
N LYS A 65 -23.77 14.21 -16.90
CA LYS A 65 -22.90 13.88 -18.04
C LYS A 65 -21.58 14.64 -17.98
N ILE A 66 -21.60 15.93 -17.61
CA ILE A 66 -20.40 16.75 -17.42
C ILE A 66 -19.55 16.14 -16.30
N LYS A 67 -20.16 15.90 -15.14
CA LYS A 67 -19.49 15.28 -13.98
C LYS A 67 -18.86 13.93 -14.31
N ARG A 68 -19.57 13.07 -15.08
CA ARG A 68 -19.02 11.79 -15.58
C ARG A 68 -17.86 11.98 -16.56
N GLY A 69 -17.94 12.98 -17.44
CA GLY A 69 -16.89 13.30 -18.40
C GLY A 69 -15.60 13.78 -17.73
N LEU A 70 -15.71 14.68 -16.74
CA LEU A 70 -14.58 15.17 -15.96
C LEU A 70 -13.91 14.03 -15.18
N ASN A 71 -14.70 13.22 -14.46
CA ASN A 71 -14.19 12.02 -13.77
C ASN A 71 -13.51 11.04 -14.73
N ARG A 72 -14.07 10.84 -15.92
CA ARG A 72 -13.47 9.99 -16.96
C ARG A 72 -12.12 10.54 -17.40
N LYS A 73 -12.01 11.86 -17.63
CA LYS A 73 -10.75 12.49 -18.03
C LYS A 73 -9.70 12.39 -16.92
N LEU A 74 -10.06 12.77 -15.69
CA LEU A 74 -9.18 12.64 -14.51
C LEU A 74 -8.65 11.22 -14.37
N ARG A 75 -9.54 10.21 -14.40
CA ARG A 75 -9.15 8.81 -14.31
C ARG A 75 -8.17 8.39 -15.42
N ARG A 76 -8.35 8.87 -16.65
CA ARG A 76 -7.43 8.53 -17.76
C ARG A 76 -6.06 9.16 -17.56
N ILE A 77 -6.00 10.41 -17.10
CA ILE A 77 -4.73 11.08 -16.78
C ILE A 77 -4.05 10.37 -15.61
N SER A 78 -4.76 10.15 -14.51
CA SER A 78 -4.24 9.41 -13.36
C SER A 78 -3.84 7.99 -13.71
N SER A 79 -4.50 7.32 -14.66
CA SER A 79 -4.07 6.00 -15.13
C SER A 79 -2.72 6.04 -15.86
N ARG A 80 -2.41 7.13 -16.59
CA ARG A 80 -1.08 7.32 -17.22
C ARG A 80 -0.01 7.54 -16.17
N VAL A 81 -0.32 8.28 -15.10
CA VAL A 81 0.61 8.43 -13.97
C VAL A 81 0.73 7.16 -13.16
N ASN A 82 -0.34 6.40 -12.92
CA ASN A 82 -0.24 5.11 -12.23
C ASN A 82 0.47 4.04 -13.08
N LEU A 83 0.50 4.20 -14.42
CA LEU A 83 1.36 3.41 -15.31
C LEU A 83 2.84 3.79 -15.17
N THR A 84 3.16 5.02 -14.76
CA THR A 84 4.54 5.47 -14.49
C THR A 84 4.89 5.48 -12.99
N ALA A 85 3.91 5.40 -12.10
CA ALA A 85 4.00 5.38 -10.64
C ALA A 85 3.78 3.96 -10.16
N SER A 86 4.88 3.19 -10.22
CA SER A 86 5.13 1.96 -9.48
C SER A 86 3.86 1.16 -9.24
N ASN A 87 3.22 0.69 -10.32
CA ASN A 87 2.27 -0.41 -10.22
C ASN A 87 3.04 -1.72 -10.03
N ARG A 88 3.88 -1.77 -9.00
CA ARG A 88 4.82 -2.86 -8.75
C ARG A 88 4.09 -4.19 -8.63
N LEU A 89 2.89 -4.19 -8.02
CA LEU A 89 2.01 -5.35 -8.00
C LEU A 89 1.62 -5.81 -9.40
N GLY A 90 1.10 -4.93 -10.25
CA GLY A 90 0.63 -5.35 -11.57
C GLY A 90 1.76 -5.69 -12.54
N GLU A 91 2.90 -5.02 -12.42
CA GLU A 91 4.13 -5.35 -13.15
C GLU A 91 4.65 -6.74 -12.74
N LEU A 92 4.74 -6.99 -11.44
CA LEU A 92 5.14 -8.29 -10.90
C LEU A 92 4.15 -9.39 -11.30
N LEU A 93 2.85 -9.13 -11.17
CA LEU A 93 1.80 -10.09 -11.54
C LEU A 93 1.88 -10.46 -13.03
N ARG A 94 2.09 -9.45 -13.89
CA ARG A 94 2.27 -9.65 -15.32
C ARG A 94 3.53 -10.46 -15.62
N ALA A 95 4.65 -10.12 -14.99
CA ALA A 95 5.91 -10.83 -15.17
C ALA A 95 5.80 -12.31 -14.79
N LEU A 96 5.23 -12.62 -13.62
CA LEU A 96 5.03 -14.00 -13.17
C LEU A 96 4.08 -14.78 -14.08
N ARG A 97 3.00 -14.13 -14.56
CA ARG A 97 2.07 -14.74 -15.51
C ARG A 97 2.76 -15.09 -16.83
N GLU A 98 3.56 -14.17 -17.36
CA GLU A 98 4.29 -14.36 -18.63
C GLU A 98 5.43 -15.38 -18.48
N GLU A 99 6.11 -15.43 -17.33
CA GLU A 99 7.13 -16.45 -17.01
C GLU A 99 6.53 -17.87 -17.01
N LYS A 100 5.31 -18.02 -16.48
CA LYS A 100 4.57 -19.29 -16.53
C LYS A 100 3.92 -19.56 -17.90
N GLY A 101 4.01 -18.62 -18.86
CA GLY A 101 3.42 -18.76 -20.19
C GLY A 101 1.88 -18.69 -20.22
N TYR A 102 1.26 -18.11 -19.18
CA TYR A 102 -0.20 -18.06 -19.07
C TYR A 102 -0.79 -16.83 -19.78
N THR A 103 -1.89 -17.04 -20.48
CA THR A 103 -2.77 -15.95 -20.91
C THR A 103 -3.65 -15.48 -19.76
N LEU A 104 -4.22 -14.26 -19.87
CA LEU A 104 -5.17 -13.75 -18.87
C LEU A 104 -6.39 -14.67 -18.68
N ARG A 105 -6.84 -15.37 -19.73
CA ARG A 105 -7.94 -16.34 -19.65
C ARG A 105 -7.55 -17.61 -18.91
N GLN A 106 -6.34 -18.12 -19.15
CA GLN A 106 -5.85 -19.30 -18.43
C GLN A 106 -5.67 -18.99 -16.94
N LEU A 107 -5.12 -17.81 -16.61
CA LEU A 107 -5.01 -17.39 -15.21
C LEU A 107 -6.40 -17.17 -14.57
N GLU A 108 -7.39 -16.69 -15.32
CA GLU A 108 -8.78 -16.61 -14.89
C GLU A 108 -9.37 -17.98 -14.54
N GLU A 109 -9.16 -18.98 -15.40
CA GLU A 109 -9.63 -20.36 -15.18
C GLU A 109 -9.03 -20.97 -13.91
N MET A 110 -7.73 -20.73 -13.67
CA MET A 110 -7.03 -21.26 -12.49
C MET A 110 -7.44 -20.56 -11.19
N THR A 111 -7.68 -19.25 -11.26
CA THR A 111 -7.85 -18.42 -10.06
C THR A 111 -9.30 -18.08 -9.78
N ASN A 112 -10.20 -18.25 -10.75
CA ASN A 112 -11.56 -17.71 -10.74
C ASN A 112 -11.58 -16.18 -10.51
N VAL A 113 -10.61 -15.47 -11.09
CA VAL A 113 -10.48 -14.01 -11.10
C VAL A 113 -10.60 -13.56 -12.56
N THR A 114 -11.62 -12.76 -12.88
CA THR A 114 -11.92 -12.50 -14.30
C THR A 114 -10.77 -11.84 -15.05
N ALA A 115 -10.56 -12.18 -16.33
CA ALA A 115 -9.49 -11.61 -17.15
C ALA A 115 -9.54 -10.07 -17.21
N SER A 116 -10.76 -9.49 -17.21
CA SER A 116 -10.96 -8.03 -17.12
C SER A 116 -10.52 -7.45 -15.77
N TYR A 117 -10.62 -8.22 -14.69
CA TYR A 117 -10.11 -7.81 -13.39
C TYR A 117 -8.59 -7.98 -13.29
N LEU A 118 -8.03 -9.09 -13.76
CA LEU A 118 -6.58 -9.33 -13.88
C LEU A 118 -5.91 -8.24 -14.71
N TYR A 119 -6.45 -7.91 -15.88
CA TYR A 119 -5.99 -6.82 -16.72
C TYR A 119 -5.96 -5.48 -15.99
N ARG A 120 -7.00 -5.17 -15.20
CA ARG A 120 -7.04 -3.94 -14.41
C ARG A 120 -6.01 -3.90 -13.29
N ILE A 121 -5.61 -5.05 -12.74
CA ILE A 121 -4.52 -5.16 -11.78
C ILE A 121 -3.18 -4.96 -12.50
N GLU A 122 -2.93 -5.68 -13.59
CA GLU A 122 -1.68 -5.59 -14.36
C GLU A 122 -1.42 -4.18 -14.93
N THR A 123 -2.48 -3.45 -15.29
CA THR A 123 -2.40 -2.07 -15.83
C THR A 123 -2.47 -0.95 -14.78
N GLY A 124 -2.53 -1.28 -13.48
CA GLY A 124 -2.51 -0.28 -12.40
C GLY A 124 -3.82 0.50 -12.23
N ASN A 125 -4.89 0.02 -12.86
CA ASN A 125 -6.24 0.56 -12.75
C ASN A 125 -6.97 0.12 -11.47
N ARG A 126 -6.31 -0.66 -10.59
CA ARG A 126 -6.83 -1.12 -9.29
C ARG A 126 -5.69 -1.16 -8.26
N LYS A 127 -5.80 -0.38 -7.17
CA LYS A 127 -4.71 -0.17 -6.20
C LYS A 127 -4.40 -1.35 -5.26
N ALA A 128 -5.34 -2.27 -5.02
CA ALA A 128 -5.04 -3.54 -4.33
C ALA A 128 -6.21 -4.54 -4.50
N PRO A 129 -5.97 -5.80 -4.89
CA PRO A 129 -6.94 -6.88 -4.76
C PRO A 129 -7.16 -7.27 -3.29
N SER A 130 -8.26 -7.97 -2.98
CA SER A 130 -8.48 -8.49 -1.62
C SER A 130 -7.46 -9.58 -1.29
N ILE A 131 -7.20 -9.81 0.00
CA ILE A 131 -6.25 -10.84 0.44
C ILE A 131 -6.59 -12.23 -0.12
N ASN A 132 -7.87 -12.58 -0.19
CA ASN A 132 -8.32 -13.84 -0.80
C ASN A 132 -8.02 -13.92 -2.31
N VAL A 133 -8.04 -12.79 -3.02
CA VAL A 133 -7.63 -12.76 -4.43
C VAL A 133 -6.11 -12.91 -4.52
N VAL A 134 -5.34 -12.25 -3.65
CA VAL A 134 -3.87 -12.37 -3.62
C VAL A 134 -3.44 -13.81 -3.38
N HIS A 135 -4.05 -14.52 -2.41
CA HIS A 135 -3.74 -15.91 -2.13
C HIS A 135 -4.03 -16.83 -3.33
N ARG A 136 -5.18 -16.67 -3.99
CA ARG A 136 -5.50 -17.46 -5.20
C ARG A 136 -4.53 -17.21 -6.35
N LEU A 137 -4.10 -15.95 -6.53
CA LEU A 137 -3.10 -15.59 -7.54
C LEU A 137 -1.74 -16.21 -7.22
N ALA A 138 -1.31 -16.12 -5.96
CA ALA A 138 -0.05 -16.68 -5.50
C ALA A 138 0.00 -18.20 -5.67
N GLU A 139 -1.09 -18.89 -5.33
CA GLU A 139 -1.23 -20.34 -5.52
C GLU A 139 -1.14 -20.74 -7.00
N ALA A 140 -1.90 -20.07 -7.88
CA ALA A 140 -1.88 -20.37 -9.32
C ALA A 140 -0.55 -20.04 -10.01
N LEU A 141 0.21 -19.08 -9.48
CA LEU A 141 1.52 -18.67 -9.97
C LEU A 141 2.68 -19.36 -9.25
N GLU A 142 2.39 -20.21 -8.26
CA GLU A 142 3.36 -20.95 -7.45
C GLU A 142 4.41 -20.04 -6.76
N VAL A 143 3.96 -18.92 -6.19
CA VAL A 143 4.79 -17.97 -5.45
C VAL A 143 4.29 -17.78 -4.02
N ASP A 144 5.14 -17.26 -3.15
CA ASP A 144 4.73 -16.90 -1.79
C ASP A 144 3.75 -15.70 -1.81
N PRO A 145 2.58 -15.79 -1.15
CA PRO A 145 1.63 -14.68 -1.09
C PRO A 145 2.22 -13.37 -0.54
N SER A 146 3.23 -13.43 0.34
CA SER A 146 3.92 -12.25 0.88
C SER A 146 4.54 -11.39 -0.22
N LEU A 147 5.09 -12.00 -1.27
CA LEU A 147 5.68 -11.29 -2.41
C LEU A 147 4.66 -10.38 -3.12
N LEU A 148 3.45 -10.90 -3.37
CA LEU A 148 2.37 -10.13 -3.97
C LEU A 148 1.80 -9.09 -2.98
N LEU A 149 1.73 -9.40 -1.68
CA LEU A 149 1.26 -8.48 -0.65
C LEU A 149 2.22 -7.30 -0.45
N GLU A 150 3.53 -7.53 -0.47
CA GLU A 150 4.56 -6.50 -0.41
C GLU A 150 4.45 -5.57 -1.62
N ALA A 151 4.37 -6.14 -2.83
CA ALA A 151 4.20 -5.37 -4.06
C ALA A 151 2.88 -4.57 -4.09
N ALA A 152 1.82 -5.08 -3.44
CA ALA A 152 0.55 -4.38 -3.27
C ALA A 152 0.62 -3.24 -2.24
N ASN A 153 1.46 -3.39 -1.20
CA ASN A 153 1.60 -2.43 -0.11
C ASN A 153 2.63 -1.33 -0.38
N GLU A 154 3.53 -1.48 -1.35
CA GLU A 154 4.54 -0.46 -1.62
C GLU A 154 4.01 0.85 -2.24
N GLY A 155 2.76 0.88 -2.70
CA GLY A 155 2.01 2.12 -3.01
C GLY A 155 1.48 2.83 -1.76
N VAL A 156 1.61 2.19 -0.60
CA VAL A 156 1.47 2.74 0.75
C VAL A 156 2.86 2.65 1.39
N ARG A 157 3.82 3.41 0.88
CA ARG A 157 4.83 3.95 1.79
C ARG A 157 4.08 5.02 2.59
N PRO A 158 3.67 4.82 3.86
CA PRO A 158 3.64 5.99 4.70
C PRO A 158 5.08 6.50 4.66
N ALA A 159 5.26 7.77 4.33
CA ALA A 159 6.49 8.45 4.69
C ALA A 159 6.77 8.05 6.15
N GLN A 160 7.82 7.25 6.36
CA GLN A 160 8.15 6.58 7.63
C GLN A 160 7.18 5.44 8.05
N THR A 161 7.34 4.22 7.54
CA THR A 161 7.21 3.08 8.46
C THR A 161 8.47 3.06 9.30
N THR A 162 8.45 3.78 10.42
CA THR A 162 9.13 3.30 11.60
C THR A 162 8.54 1.92 11.86
N HIS A 163 9.16 0.85 11.34
CA HIS A 163 8.91 -0.45 11.94
C HIS A 163 9.34 -0.27 13.39
N SER A 164 8.38 -0.18 14.31
CA SER A 164 8.74 -0.14 15.72
C SER A 164 9.59 -1.38 15.96
N LEU A 165 10.64 -1.26 16.79
CA LEU A 165 11.52 -2.38 17.08
C LEU A 165 10.73 -3.62 17.53
N GLU A 166 9.56 -3.41 18.11
CA GLU A 166 8.60 -4.43 18.49
C GLU A 166 8.12 -5.26 17.28
N HIS A 167 7.75 -4.60 16.19
CA HIS A 167 7.30 -5.25 14.96
C HIS A 167 8.41 -6.09 14.33
N LEU A 168 9.64 -5.55 14.30
CA LEU A 168 10.82 -6.27 13.80
C LEU A 168 11.15 -7.49 14.66
N LEU A 169 11.06 -7.38 15.99
CA LEU A 169 11.32 -8.50 16.90
C LEU A 169 10.28 -9.62 16.78
N TYR A 170 9.02 -9.30 16.50
CA TYR A 170 8.02 -10.33 16.24
C TYR A 170 8.22 -11.01 14.89
N ALA A 171 8.44 -10.23 13.83
CA ALA A 171 8.57 -10.74 12.46
C ALA A 171 9.88 -11.50 12.21
N SER A 172 10.98 -11.13 12.89
CA SER A 172 12.28 -11.77 12.70
C SER A 172 12.41 -13.11 13.44
N SER A 173 12.94 -14.12 12.77
CA SER A 173 13.41 -15.36 13.41
C SER A 173 14.88 -15.19 13.79
N TYR A 174 15.18 -15.18 15.08
CA TYR A 174 16.54 -15.02 15.60
C TYR A 174 16.86 -16.01 16.72
N THR A 175 18.15 -16.19 16.98
CA THR A 175 18.64 -17.09 18.02
C THR A 175 19.39 -16.33 19.11
N VAL A 176 19.27 -16.77 20.35
CA VAL A 176 20.10 -16.31 21.47
C VAL A 176 20.92 -17.51 21.97
N LYS A 177 22.25 -17.39 21.93
CA LYS A 177 23.19 -18.49 22.25
C LYS A 177 22.89 -19.78 21.48
N GLY A 178 22.54 -19.65 20.19
CA GLY A 178 22.26 -20.76 19.28
C GLY A 178 20.88 -21.41 19.42
N LYS A 179 20.02 -20.94 20.35
CA LYS A 179 18.64 -21.44 20.48
C LYS A 179 17.63 -20.48 19.83
N PRO A 180 16.67 -20.95 19.03
CA PRO A 180 15.64 -20.10 18.43
C PRO A 180 14.74 -19.51 19.52
N VAL A 181 14.41 -18.24 19.36
CA VAL A 181 13.59 -17.51 20.34
C VAL A 181 12.10 -17.65 19.99
N ASP A 182 11.31 -18.15 20.94
CA ASP A 182 9.87 -18.32 20.77
C ASP A 182 9.08 -17.02 21.00
N VAL A 183 7.79 -17.04 20.65
CA VAL A 183 6.90 -15.88 20.74
C VAL A 183 6.78 -15.36 22.18
N GLU A 184 6.81 -16.25 23.18
CA GLU A 184 6.69 -15.84 24.58
C GLU A 184 7.96 -15.12 25.07
N THR A 185 9.13 -15.61 24.70
CA THR A 185 10.41 -14.94 24.98
C THR A 185 10.51 -13.60 24.25
N LYS A 186 10.01 -13.52 23.01
CA LYS A 186 9.91 -12.25 22.26
C LYS A 186 9.03 -11.23 22.98
N LYS A 187 7.88 -11.64 23.55
CA LYS A 187 7.03 -10.77 24.37
C LYS A 187 7.77 -10.21 25.58
N GLN A 188 8.55 -11.04 26.28
CA GLN A 188 9.32 -10.59 27.45
C GLN A 188 10.40 -9.57 27.05
N LEU A 189 11.04 -9.75 25.90
CA LEU A 189 12.00 -8.78 25.37
C LEU A 189 11.33 -7.44 25.03
N VAL A 190 10.18 -7.48 24.34
CA VAL A 190 9.41 -6.28 24.02
C VAL A 190 8.96 -5.56 25.29
N ARG A 191 8.52 -6.29 26.31
CA ARG A 191 8.14 -5.72 27.62
C ARG A 191 9.30 -5.01 28.29
N LEU A 192 10.49 -5.63 28.31
CA LEU A 192 11.71 -5.02 28.84
C LEU A 192 12.06 -3.74 28.08
N MET A 193 12.01 -3.79 26.75
CA MET A 193 12.28 -2.61 25.92
C MET A 193 11.31 -1.48 26.24
N LYS A 194 9.99 -1.74 26.24
CA LYS A 194 8.99 -0.73 26.60
C LYS A 194 9.29 -0.10 27.95
N LYS A 195 9.65 -0.91 28.94
CA LYS A 195 9.97 -0.42 30.28
C LYS A 195 11.20 0.47 30.33
N ILE A 196 12.22 0.19 29.52
CA ILE A 196 13.44 1.03 29.41
C ILE A 196 13.14 2.38 28.73
N HIS A 197 12.16 2.43 27.83
CA HIS A 197 11.77 3.67 27.15
C HIS A 197 10.84 4.56 28.00
N GLU A 198 10.37 4.08 29.16
CA GLU A 198 9.62 4.90 30.12
C GLU A 198 10.56 5.75 30.97
N ALA A 199 10.11 6.96 31.35
CA ALA A 199 10.82 7.77 32.34
C ALA A 199 10.32 7.42 33.75
N PRO A 200 11.20 7.35 34.77
CA PRO A 200 10.78 7.21 36.15
C PRO A 200 9.92 8.41 36.57
N LYS A 201 8.91 8.17 37.40
CA LYS A 201 8.17 9.25 38.05
C LYS A 201 9.05 9.90 39.11
N GLU A 202 8.85 11.20 39.33
CA GLU A 202 9.62 11.97 40.30
C GLU A 202 9.54 11.32 41.70
N GLY A 203 10.69 10.93 42.26
CA GLY A 203 10.80 10.25 43.55
C GLY A 203 10.57 8.73 43.55
N GLU A 204 10.31 8.09 42.40
CA GLU A 204 10.10 6.63 42.29
C GLU A 204 11.30 5.87 41.70
N ASP A 205 12.51 6.44 41.71
CA ASP A 205 13.68 5.87 41.01
C ASP A 205 14.02 4.42 41.44
N MET A 206 14.02 4.13 42.74
CA MET A 206 14.28 2.76 43.24
C MET A 206 13.21 1.77 42.79
N LYS A 207 11.95 2.20 42.76
CA LYS A 207 10.81 1.37 42.33
C LYS A 207 10.89 1.09 40.83
N PHE A 208 11.21 2.11 40.04
CA PHE A 208 11.45 1.96 38.60
C PHE A 208 12.61 1.00 38.31
N ALA A 209 13.72 1.12 39.04
CA ALA A 209 14.85 0.20 38.92
C ALA A 209 14.47 -1.26 39.28
N ALA A 210 13.66 -1.46 40.33
CA ALA A 210 13.15 -2.78 40.69
C ALA A 210 12.25 -3.39 39.59
N GLU A 211 11.42 -2.57 38.94
CA GLU A 211 10.55 -3.00 37.83
C GLU A 211 11.35 -3.39 36.57
N ILE A 212 12.41 -2.64 36.24
CA ILE A 212 13.34 -3.03 35.17
C ILE A 212 14.03 -4.36 35.51
N LEU A 213 14.51 -4.51 36.75
CA LEU A 213 15.17 -5.74 37.20
C LEU A 213 14.22 -6.95 37.12
N ALA A 214 12.93 -6.75 37.44
CA ALA A 214 11.91 -7.78 37.27
C ALA A 214 11.72 -8.16 35.80
N CYS A 215 11.71 -7.19 34.88
CA CYS A 215 11.61 -7.45 33.44
C CYS A 215 12.84 -8.20 32.90
N VAL A 216 14.05 -7.83 33.33
CA VAL A 216 15.29 -8.55 32.98
C VAL A 216 15.24 -9.99 33.49
N THR A 217 14.77 -10.20 34.71
CA THR A 217 14.65 -11.54 35.32
C THR A 217 13.62 -12.39 34.58
N ALA A 218 12.48 -11.82 34.21
CA ALA A 218 11.45 -12.51 33.43
C ALA A 218 11.96 -12.91 32.04
N TYR A 219 12.64 -12.00 31.34
CA TYR A 219 13.27 -12.30 30.04
C TYR A 219 14.33 -13.39 30.17
N ARG A 220 15.22 -13.29 31.16
CA ARG A 220 16.21 -14.32 31.44
C ARG A 220 15.54 -15.67 31.68
N ASN A 221 14.53 -15.73 32.54
CA ASN A 221 13.83 -16.98 32.84
C ASN A 221 13.15 -17.56 31.61
N SER A 222 12.55 -16.75 30.73
CA SER A 222 11.96 -17.22 29.47
C SER A 222 12.98 -17.85 28.51
N LEU A 223 14.23 -17.38 28.51
CA LEU A 223 15.31 -17.99 27.72
C LEU A 223 15.76 -19.38 28.23
N TRP A 224 15.57 -19.67 29.52
CA TRP A 224 16.14 -20.86 30.17
C TRP A 224 15.12 -21.82 30.80
N SER A 225 13.81 -21.53 30.70
CA SER A 225 12.75 -22.29 31.39
C SER A 225 12.51 -23.69 30.83
N LYS A 226 13.07 -24.05 29.66
CA LYS A 226 13.03 -25.43 29.13
C LYS A 226 14.11 -26.37 29.67
N ASN A 227 14.99 -25.93 30.57
CA ASN A 227 16.10 -26.75 31.09
C ASN A 227 15.82 -27.46 32.43
N LYS A 228 14.56 -27.57 32.89
CA LYS A 228 14.25 -28.33 34.13
C LYS A 228 13.76 -29.77 33.94
N GLU A 229 13.68 -30.29 32.70
CA GLU A 229 13.16 -31.65 32.42
C GLU A 229 14.20 -32.61 31.81
N GLN A 230 15.50 -32.29 31.79
CA GLN A 230 16.54 -33.21 31.27
C GLN A 230 17.69 -33.50 32.24
N GLU A 231 17.54 -33.19 33.52
CA GLU A 231 18.40 -33.72 34.58
C GLU A 231 17.50 -34.41 35.63
N SER A 232 17.12 -35.66 35.34
CA SER A 232 16.61 -36.65 36.29
C SER A 232 17.08 -38.02 35.86
#